data_AF-A0A482VMK6-F1
#
_entry.id   AF-A0A482VMK6-F1
#
_cell.length_a   1.000
_cell.length_b   1.000
_cell.length_c   1.000
_cell.angle_alpha   90.00
_cell.angle_beta   90.00
_cell.angle_gamma   90.00
#
_symmetry.space_group_name_H-M   'P 1'
#
loop_
_entity.id
_entity.type
_entity.pdbx_description
1 polymer ?
#
loop_
_entity_poly.entity_id
_entity_poly.type
_entity_poly.pdbx_seq_one_letter_code
_entity_poly.pdbx_strand_id
1 'polypeptide(L)'
;MKFTANENVLRVALIVFSIVFGILSISLIALGVVYIDELWWPRRYIGLDFLELPTLLIILGSLSLLMAIAGCLCAKTYNRNLLLAFGGILFIILCLELAVAVIAFINFEKHEDGHTKTHSLMLEQYFSGKEEDRIEFKKIEDHH
;
A
#
# COMPACT_ATOMS: atom_id res chain seq x y z
N MET A 1 27.19 -35.16 13.02
CA MET A 1 27.07 -33.85 13.70
C MET A 1 25.65 -33.66 14.17
N LYS A 2 25.44 -33.54 15.49
CA LYS A 2 24.14 -33.35 16.13
C LYS A 2 23.66 -31.91 15.90
N PHE A 3 22.67 -31.76 15.04
CA PHE A 3 21.89 -30.54 14.87
C PHE A 3 20.42 -30.91 15.13
N THR A 4 20.04 -31.04 16.40
CA THR A 4 18.63 -31.31 16.80
C THR A 4 17.95 -30.08 17.41
N ALA A 5 18.70 -29.08 17.88
CA ALA A 5 18.15 -27.82 18.42
C ALA A 5 17.59 -26.88 17.33
N ASN A 6 18.19 -26.88 16.14
CA ASN A 6 17.82 -26.00 15.02
C ASN A 6 16.50 -26.35 14.33
N GLU A 7 15.99 -27.57 14.49
CA GLU A 7 14.73 -28.01 13.87
C GLU A 7 13.51 -27.31 14.47
N ASN A 8 13.47 -27.29 15.80
CA ASN A 8 12.38 -26.68 16.56
C ASN A 8 12.45 -25.17 16.44
N VAL A 9 13.65 -24.58 16.46
CA VAL A 9 13.86 -23.15 16.23
C VAL A 9 13.37 -22.74 14.84
N LEU A 10 13.69 -23.50 13.80
CA LEU A 10 13.22 -23.19 12.44
C LEU A 10 11.69 -23.28 12.33
N ARG A 11 11.06 -24.30 12.94
CA ARG A 11 9.58 -24.42 12.95
C ARG A 11 8.93 -23.24 13.67
N VAL A 12 9.42 -22.89 14.86
CA VAL A 12 8.88 -21.76 15.62
C VAL A 12 9.09 -20.45 14.87
N ALA A 13 10.28 -20.21 14.31
CA ALA A 13 10.58 -19.01 13.52
C ALA A 13 9.67 -18.90 12.29
N LEU A 14 9.43 -20.00 11.56
CA LEU A 14 8.54 -20.01 10.40
C LEU A 14 7.08 -19.75 10.79
N ILE A 15 6.60 -20.31 11.90
CA ILE A 15 5.24 -20.06 12.39
C ILE A 15 5.09 -18.58 12.77
N VAL A 16 6.01 -18.03 13.55
CA VAL A 16 5.99 -16.62 13.96
C VAL A 16 6.04 -15.71 12.74
N PHE A 17 6.96 -15.98 11.80
CA PHE A 17 7.08 -15.22 10.57
C PHE A 17 5.81 -15.30 9.71
N SER A 18 5.19 -16.48 9.59
CA SER A 18 3.94 -16.66 8.83
C SER A 18 2.76 -15.92 9.47
N ILE A 19 2.70 -15.83 10.81
CA ILE A 19 1.66 -15.06 11.51
C ILE A 19 1.84 -13.56 11.25
N VAL A 20 3.06 -13.03 11.41
CA VAL A 20 3.35 -11.62 11.14
C VAL A 20 3.08 -11.30 9.67
N PHE A 21 3.50 -12.18 8.76
CA PHE A 21 3.26 -12.03 7.33
C PHE A 21 1.77 -12.00 7.02
N GLY A 22 0.97 -12.89 7.60
CA GLY A 22 -0.49 -12.88 7.42
C GLY A 22 -1.14 -11.57 7.87
N ILE A 23 -0.69 -10.98 8.99
CA ILE A 23 -1.20 -9.68 9.47
C ILE A 23 -0.84 -8.56 8.47
N LEU A 24 0.37 -8.57 7.93
CA LEU A 24 0.81 -7.62 6.90
C LEU A 24 0.00 -7.76 5.62
N SER A 25 -0.23 -8.99 5.13
CA SER A 25 -1.04 -9.26 3.95
C SER A 25 -2.47 -8.74 4.08
N ILE A 26 -3.12 -8.95 5.23
CA ILE A 26 -4.48 -8.43 5.49
C ILE A 26 -4.50 -6.90 5.43
N SER A 27 -3.47 -6.26 6.00
CA SER A 27 -3.33 -4.81 5.99
C SER A 27 -3.15 -4.27 4.56
N LEU A 28 -2.34 -4.94 3.72
CA LEU A 28 -2.16 -4.56 2.31
C LEU A 28 -3.46 -4.67 1.50
N ILE A 29 -4.22 -5.75 1.70
CA ILE A 29 -5.51 -5.91 1.02
C ILE A 29 -6.47 -4.78 1.43
N ALA A 30 -6.51 -4.43 2.72
CA ALA A 30 -7.34 -3.34 3.21
C ALA A 30 -6.96 -2.00 2.57
N LEU A 31 -5.66 -1.67 2.50
CA LEU A 31 -5.17 -0.47 1.81
C LEU A 31 -5.60 -0.46 0.34
N GLY A 32 -5.42 -1.57 -0.38
CA GLY A 32 -5.81 -1.67 -1.78
C GLY A 32 -7.30 -1.43 -2.01
N VAL A 33 -8.17 -1.95 -1.14
CA VAL A 33 -9.63 -1.74 -1.23
C VAL A 33 -10.00 -0.28 -0.98
N VAL A 34 -9.44 0.35 0.06
CA VAL A 34 -9.68 1.78 0.35
C VAL A 34 -9.33 2.65 -0.86
N TYR A 35 -8.20 2.36 -1.53
CA TYR A 35 -7.79 3.13 -2.71
C TYR A 35 -8.68 2.93 -3.93
N ILE A 36 -9.21 1.72 -4.15
CA ILE A 36 -10.15 1.51 -5.26
C ILE A 36 -11.42 2.33 -5.06
N ASP A 37 -11.91 2.45 -3.82
CA ASP A 37 -13.14 3.18 -3.49
C ASP A 37 -12.97 4.69 -3.74
N GLU A 38 -11.82 5.25 -3.37
CA GLU A 38 -11.49 6.66 -3.59
C GLU A 38 -11.41 7.02 -5.10
N LEU A 39 -11.00 6.06 -5.94
CA LEU A 39 -10.90 6.22 -7.40
C LEU A 39 -12.24 6.08 -8.15
N TRP A 40 -13.33 5.72 -7.48
CA TRP A 40 -14.62 5.57 -8.15
C TRP A 40 -15.23 6.88 -8.64
N TRP A 41 -14.82 8.03 -8.09
CA TRP A 41 -15.49 9.32 -8.36
C TRP A 41 -14.93 10.18 -9.53
N PRO A 42 -13.67 10.05 -9.99
CA PRO A 42 -13.17 10.79 -11.16
C PRO A 42 -12.68 9.88 -12.31
N ARG A 43 -13.47 8.87 -12.70
CA ARG A 43 -13.03 7.77 -13.58
C ARG A 43 -12.90 8.07 -15.09
N ARG A 44 -12.51 9.28 -15.51
CA ARG A 44 -12.41 9.58 -16.96
C ARG A 44 -11.07 10.09 -17.49
N TYR A 45 -10.13 10.55 -16.66
CA TYR A 45 -8.94 11.25 -17.19
C TYR A 45 -7.59 10.91 -16.55
N ILE A 46 -7.53 10.03 -15.56
CA ILE A 46 -6.25 9.59 -14.97
C ILE A 46 -5.79 8.29 -15.64
N GLY A 47 -4.56 8.28 -16.14
CA GLY A 47 -3.99 7.22 -16.98
C GLY A 47 -4.08 5.83 -16.37
N LEU A 48 -4.06 4.80 -17.22
CA LEU A 48 -4.19 3.38 -16.85
C LEU A 48 -3.23 2.96 -15.72
N ASP A 49 -2.10 3.63 -15.57
CA ASP A 49 -1.04 3.29 -14.60
C ASP A 49 -1.49 3.36 -13.13
N PHE A 50 -2.43 4.24 -12.77
CA PHE A 50 -2.86 4.40 -11.37
C PHE A 50 -3.82 3.31 -10.91
N LEU A 51 -4.54 2.66 -11.83
CA LEU A 51 -5.48 1.58 -11.49
C LEU A 51 -4.76 0.23 -11.36
N GLU A 52 -3.62 0.09 -12.03
CA GLU A 52 -2.78 -1.11 -11.97
C GLU A 52 -2.12 -1.28 -10.59
N LEU A 53 -1.68 -0.19 -9.96
CA LEU A 53 -1.00 -0.22 -8.67
C LEU A 53 -1.84 -0.80 -7.50
N PRO A 54 -3.05 -0.30 -7.19
CA PRO A 54 -3.89 -0.86 -6.11
C PRO A 54 -4.37 -2.28 -6.44
N THR A 55 -4.58 -2.60 -7.71
CA THR A 55 -4.95 -3.95 -8.15
C THR A 55 -3.82 -4.95 -7.89
N LEU A 56 -2.58 -4.58 -8.22
CA LEU A 56 -1.40 -5.40 -7.94
C LEU A 56 -1.20 -5.63 -6.43
N LEU A 57 -1.42 -4.60 -5.60
CA LEU A 57 -1.37 -4.70 -4.13
C LEU A 57 -2.35 -5.76 -3.59
N ILE A 58 -3.59 -5.79 -4.10
CA ILE A 58 -4.61 -6.76 -3.68
C ILE A 58 -4.22 -8.18 -4.12
N ILE A 59 -3.77 -8.34 -5.37
CA ILE A 59 -3.38 -9.66 -5.90
C ILE A 59 -2.19 -10.20 -5.10
N LEU A 60 -1.15 -9.38 -4.90
CA LEU A 60 0.05 -9.76 -4.17
C LEU A 60 -0.27 -10.10 -2.70
N GLY A 61 -1.09 -9.27 -2.04
CA GLY A 61 -1.59 -9.49 -0.68
C GLY A 61 -2.39 -10.78 -0.51
N SER A 62 -3.24 -11.12 -1.50
CA SER A 62 -4.01 -12.36 -1.46
C SER A 62 -3.13 -13.61 -1.64
N LEU A 63 -2.09 -13.52 -2.48
CA LEU A 63 -1.16 -14.61 -2.70
C LEU A 63 -0.26 -14.83 -1.48
N SER A 64 0.21 -13.75 -0.85
CA SER A 64 0.97 -13.80 0.40
C SER A 64 0.14 -14.38 1.56
N LEU A 65 -1.16 -14.05 1.63
CA LEU A 65 -2.08 -14.65 2.60
C LEU A 65 -2.20 -16.18 2.44
N LEU A 66 -2.34 -16.68 1.21
CA LEU A 66 -2.36 -18.11 0.93
C LEU A 66 -1.06 -18.79 1.34
N MET A 67 0.07 -18.13 1.09
CA MET A 67 1.38 -18.62 1.48
C MET A 67 1.56 -18.63 3.01
N ALA A 68 0.98 -17.69 3.75
CA ALA A 68 0.96 -17.70 5.22
C ALA A 68 0.21 -18.93 5.77
N ILE A 69 -0.94 -19.27 5.18
CA ILE A 69 -1.71 -20.49 5.54
C ILE A 69 -0.89 -21.74 5.21
N ALA A 70 -0.26 -21.78 4.04
CA ALA A 70 0.62 -22.87 3.63
C ALA A 70 1.86 -23.01 4.55
N GLY A 71 2.35 -21.91 5.12
CA GLY A 71 3.44 -21.92 6.11
C GLY A 71 3.06 -22.63 7.41
N CYS A 72 1.84 -22.39 7.91
CA CYS A 72 1.30 -23.11 9.06
C CYS A 72 1.13 -24.62 8.78
N LEU A 73 0.75 -24.99 7.55
CA LEU A 73 0.64 -26.40 7.14
C LEU A 73 2.01 -27.07 6.97
N CYS A 74 2.99 -26.35 6.41
CA CYS A 74 4.37 -26.82 6.23
C CYS A 74 5.06 -27.10 7.57
N ALA A 75 4.70 -26.38 8.64
CA ALA A 75 5.21 -26.63 9.99
C ALA A 75 4.96 -28.07 10.49
N LYS A 76 3.99 -28.78 9.90
CA LYS A 76 3.66 -30.19 10.23
C LYS A 76 4.51 -31.21 9.47
N THR A 77 5.22 -30.81 8.40
CA THR A 77 6.06 -31.69 7.59
C THR A 77 7.36 -32.09 8.32
N TYR A 78 7.81 -33.34 8.14
CA TYR A 78 9.03 -33.87 8.76
C TYR A 78 10.32 -33.46 8.01
N ASN A 79 10.21 -33.04 6.75
CA ASN A 79 11.35 -32.70 5.90
C ASN A 79 11.85 -31.27 6.12
N ARG A 80 12.97 -31.09 6.84
CA ARG A 80 13.59 -29.77 7.09
C ARG A 80 13.93 -28.99 5.83
N ASN A 81 14.44 -29.66 4.80
CA ASN A 81 14.83 -28.98 3.56
C ASN A 81 13.63 -28.30 2.88
N LEU A 82 12.44 -28.90 2.95
CA LEU A 82 11.23 -28.33 2.39
C LEU A 82 10.79 -27.09 3.16
N LEU A 83 10.87 -27.14 4.51
CA LEU A 83 10.59 -26.00 5.39
C LEU A 83 11.51 -24.81 5.12
N LEU A 84 12.82 -25.07 4.96
CA LEU A 84 13.80 -24.02 4.71
C LEU A 84 13.62 -23.39 3.32
N ALA A 85 13.39 -24.22 2.29
CA ALA A 85 13.13 -23.74 0.93
C ALA A 85 11.84 -22.89 0.87
N PHE A 86 10.77 -23.36 1.53
CA PHE A 86 9.50 -22.63 1.61
C PHE A 86 9.65 -21.29 2.34
N GLY A 87 10.38 -21.28 3.46
CA GLY A 87 10.71 -20.05 4.18
C GLY A 87 11.49 -19.04 3.35
N GLY A 88 12.46 -19.50 2.55
CA GLY A 88 13.21 -18.65 1.63
C GLY A 88 12.32 -18.01 0.56
N ILE A 89 11.41 -18.78 -0.04
CA ILE A 89 10.44 -18.26 -1.03
C ILE A 89 9.53 -17.22 -0.40
N LEU A 90 9.00 -17.50 0.79
CA LEU A 90 8.19 -16.55 1.56
C LEU A 90 8.93 -15.25 1.82
N PHE A 91 10.19 -15.32 2.24
CA PHE A 91 11.00 -14.14 2.52
C PHE A 91 11.21 -13.28 1.27
N ILE A 92 11.42 -13.91 0.11
CA ILE A 92 11.56 -13.19 -1.17
C ILE A 92 10.26 -12.47 -1.53
N ILE A 93 9.10 -13.13 -1.36
CA ILE A 93 7.79 -12.51 -1.61
C ILE A 93 7.57 -11.33 -0.66
N LEU A 94 7.92 -11.46 0.62
CA LEU A 94 7.83 -10.37 1.60
C LEU A 94 8.67 -9.15 1.19
N CYS A 95 9.88 -9.37 0.68
CA CYS A 95 10.72 -8.26 0.17
C CYS A 95 10.05 -7.54 -1.02
N LEU A 96 9.43 -8.29 -1.93
CA LEU A 96 8.65 -7.69 -3.02
C LEU A 96 7.46 -6.89 -2.49
N GLU A 97 6.71 -7.45 -1.54
CA GLU A 97 5.54 -6.84 -0.94
C GLU A 97 5.90 -5.55 -0.20
N LEU A 98 7.02 -5.54 0.53
CA LEU A 98 7.57 -4.35 1.17
C LEU A 98 8.00 -3.28 0.15
N ALA A 99 8.63 -3.68 -0.97
CA ALA A 99 9.02 -2.74 -2.02
C ALA A 99 7.80 -2.04 -2.63
N VAL A 100 6.75 -2.80 -2.95
CA VAL A 100 5.49 -2.24 -3.47
C VAL A 100 4.82 -1.34 -2.43
N ALA A 101 4.80 -1.75 -1.15
CA ALA A 101 4.24 -0.94 -0.07
C ALA A 101 4.95 0.40 0.09
N VAL A 102 6.30 0.43 0.01
CA VAL A 102 7.08 1.67 0.07
C VAL A 102 6.80 2.56 -1.14
N ILE A 103 6.73 1.99 -2.35
CA ILE A 103 6.38 2.74 -3.56
C ILE A 103 4.97 3.35 -3.43
N ALA A 104 4.01 2.60 -2.91
CA ALA A 104 2.68 3.11 -2.65
C ALA A 104 2.73 4.28 -1.65
N PHE A 105 3.44 4.12 -0.53
CA PHE A 105 3.55 5.16 0.51
C PHE A 105 4.15 6.47 -0.01
N ILE A 106 5.21 6.40 -0.82
CA ILE A 106 5.83 7.59 -1.42
C ILE A 106 4.86 8.31 -2.39
N ASN A 107 4.07 7.54 -3.14
CA ASN A 107 3.03 8.13 -3.99
C ASN A 107 1.93 8.81 -3.17
N PHE A 108 1.63 8.32 -1.96
CA PHE A 108 0.71 8.95 -1.02
C PHE A 108 1.22 10.29 -0.50
N GLU A 109 2.46 10.34 -0.03
CA GLU A 109 3.07 11.57 0.50
C GLU A 109 3.04 12.71 -0.53
N LYS A 110 3.30 12.38 -1.80
CA LYS A 110 3.26 13.35 -2.89
C LYS A 110 1.85 13.93 -3.14
N HIS A 111 0.80 13.15 -2.87
CA HIS A 111 -0.59 13.60 -3.02
C HIS A 111 -0.99 14.60 -1.92
N GLU A 112 -0.55 14.40 -0.68
CA GLU A 112 -0.79 15.34 0.42
C GLU A 112 -0.04 16.67 0.23
N ASP A 113 1.21 16.63 -0.25
CA ASP A 113 2.00 17.82 -0.55
C ASP A 113 1.41 18.69 -1.68
N GLY A 114 0.78 18.05 -2.67
CA GLY A 114 0.08 18.72 -3.75
C GLY A 114 -1.09 19.57 -3.26
N HIS A 115 -1.82 19.10 -2.24
CA HIS A 115 -2.99 19.80 -1.69
C HIS A 115 -2.59 21.10 -0.98
N THR A 116 -1.47 21.08 -0.25
CA THR A 116 -0.97 22.26 0.48
C THR A 116 -0.39 23.32 -0.47
N LYS A 117 0.35 22.90 -1.51
CA LYS A 117 0.90 23.83 -2.51
C LYS A 117 -0.16 24.40 -3.44
N THR A 118 -1.22 23.63 -3.74
CA THR A 118 -2.34 24.13 -4.57
C THR A 118 -3.15 25.18 -3.81
N HIS A 119 -3.35 25.03 -2.50
CA HIS A 119 -4.02 26.05 -1.67
C HIS A 119 -3.21 27.36 -1.58
N SER A 120 -1.88 27.28 -1.42
CA SER A 120 -1.04 28.47 -1.38
C SER A 120 -0.94 29.15 -2.74
N LEU A 121 -0.89 28.40 -3.84
CA LEU A 121 -0.87 28.97 -5.20
C LEU A 121 -2.23 29.55 -5.61
N MET A 122 -3.35 28.97 -5.17
CA MET A 122 -4.68 29.53 -5.37
C MET A 122 -4.88 30.81 -4.55
N LEU A 123 -4.41 30.85 -3.29
CA LEU A 123 -4.39 32.09 -2.50
C LEU A 123 -3.43 33.12 -3.05
N GLU A 124 -2.23 32.72 -3.48
CA GLU A 124 -1.26 33.61 -4.11
C GLU A 124 -1.80 34.15 -5.44
N GLN A 125 -2.51 33.36 -6.26
CA GLN A 125 -3.23 33.87 -7.44
C GLN A 125 -4.45 34.72 -7.07
N TYR A 126 -5.12 34.48 -5.95
CA TYR A 126 -6.19 35.36 -5.44
C TYR A 126 -5.66 36.69 -4.89
N PHE A 127 -4.41 36.71 -4.37
CA PHE A 127 -3.73 37.91 -3.87
C PHE A 127 -2.89 38.63 -4.95
N SER A 128 -2.36 37.90 -5.93
CA SER A 128 -1.57 38.39 -7.07
C SER A 128 -2.42 38.63 -8.31
N GLY A 129 -3.67 38.15 -8.32
CA GLY A 129 -4.72 38.55 -9.24
C GLY A 129 -5.07 40.00 -8.97
N LYS A 130 -4.87 40.81 -10.00
CA LYS A 130 -5.12 42.25 -10.07
C LYS A 130 -6.26 42.73 -9.18
N GLU A 131 -6.01 43.85 -8.51
CA GLU A 131 -6.94 44.69 -7.75
C GLU A 131 -8.16 45.21 -8.57
N GLU A 132 -8.26 44.89 -9.87
CA GLU A 132 -9.28 45.39 -10.80
C GLU A 132 -10.60 44.58 -10.80
N ASP A 133 -10.61 43.31 -10.37
CA ASP A 133 -11.81 42.45 -10.49
C ASP A 133 -12.69 42.48 -9.22
N ARG A 134 -12.10 42.90 -8.08
CA ARG A 134 -12.79 42.95 -6.78
C ARG A 134 -13.85 44.06 -6.71
N ILE A 135 -13.78 45.03 -7.62
CA ILE A 135 -14.72 46.16 -7.68
C ILE A 135 -15.98 45.80 -8.49
N GLU A 136 -15.91 44.90 -9.47
CA GLU A 136 -17.10 44.45 -10.21
C GLU A 136 -17.99 43.50 -9.39
N PHE A 137 -17.43 42.56 -8.65
CA PHE A 137 -18.24 41.65 -7.83
C PHE A 137 -18.92 42.34 -6.65
N LYS A 138 -18.30 43.39 -6.09
CA LYS A 138 -18.93 44.19 -5.02
C LYS A 138 -20.13 45.01 -5.52
N LYS A 139 -20.19 45.32 -6.82
CA LYS A 139 -21.31 46.07 -7.43
C LYS A 139 -22.53 45.20 -7.72
N ILE A 140 -22.35 43.88 -7.85
CA ILE A 140 -23.44 42.94 -8.12
C ILE A 140 -24.14 42.52 -6.81
N GLU A 141 -23.42 42.47 -5.69
CA GLU A 141 -23.98 42.07 -4.39
C GLU A 141 -24.70 43.22 -3.66
N ASP A 142 -24.34 44.48 -3.89
CA ASP A 142 -25.06 45.64 -3.32
C ASP A 142 -26.39 45.98 -4.05
N HIS A 143 -26.76 45.21 -5.10
CA HIS A 143 -27.96 45.46 -5.91
C HIS A 143 -29.02 44.34 -5.86
N HIS A 144 -28.90 43.37 -4.95
CA HIS A 144 -29.88 42.30 -4.79
C HIS A 144 -30.26 41.99 -3.33
#